data_AF-B8EQ78-F1
#
_entry.id   AF-B8EQ78-F1
#
_cell.length_a   1.000
_cell.length_b   1.000
_cell.length_c   1.000
_cell.angle_alpha   90.00
_cell.angle_beta   90.00
_cell.angle_gamma   90.00
#
_symmetry.space_group_name_H-M   'P 1'
#
loop_
_entity.id
_entity.type
_entity.pdbx_description
1 polymer ?
#
loop_
_entity_poly.entity_id
_entity_poly.type
_entity_poly.pdbx_seq_one_letter_code
_entity_poly.pdbx_strand_id
1 'polypeptide(L)'
;MTLSKISIRQIKAARALLDWSQEQLAEEAGASLAKIKQLQAEDAEIDGSSGIAIKLVAAFDKAGISFIEENGEAVGVRLKSAAFAAAEAADIASAIAAIDEKLATINIDGEPSPEIGMNLLKKAHVQNERTKLKNRRAKIRKG
;
A
#
# COMPACT_ATOMS: atom_id res chain seq x y z
N MET A 1 -10.57 2.90 4.27
CA MET A 1 -11.86 3.46 3.82
C MET A 1 -12.52 2.42 2.94
N THR A 2 -13.80 2.13 3.18
CA THR A 2 -14.56 1.16 2.37
C THR A 2 -15.43 1.94 1.40
N LEU A 3 -14.99 2.01 0.14
CA LEU A 3 -15.82 2.54 -0.95
C LEU A 3 -17.05 1.63 -1.11
N SER A 4 -18.22 2.19 -1.35
CA SER A 4 -19.44 1.40 -1.59
C SER A 4 -19.42 0.70 -2.97
N LYS A 5 -18.98 1.42 -4.00
CA LYS A 5 -18.83 0.95 -5.38
C LYS A 5 -17.60 1.56 -6.02
N ILE A 6 -17.03 0.84 -6.98
CA ILE A 6 -15.89 1.32 -7.78
C ILE A 6 -16.14 0.96 -9.23
N SER A 7 -16.16 1.96 -10.10
CA SER A 7 -16.28 1.73 -11.54
C SER A 7 -14.95 1.31 -12.17
N ILE A 8 -15.01 0.47 -13.20
CA ILE A 8 -13.84 0.13 -14.02
C ILE A 8 -13.24 1.38 -14.69
N ARG A 9 -14.05 2.39 -14.98
CA ARG A 9 -13.59 3.69 -15.51
C ARG A 9 -12.69 4.42 -14.51
N GLN A 10 -13.05 4.45 -13.22
CA GLN A 10 -12.17 5.02 -12.18
C GLN A 10 -10.86 4.23 -12.06
N ILE A 11 -10.90 2.89 -12.16
CA ILE A 11 -9.69 2.06 -12.16
C ILE A 11 -8.79 2.40 -13.37
N LYS A 12 -9.37 2.52 -14.57
CA LYS A 12 -8.63 2.92 -15.78
C LYS A 12 -8.04 4.32 -15.66
N ALA A 13 -8.80 5.27 -15.12
CA ALA A 13 -8.35 6.65 -14.91
C ALA A 13 -7.21 6.72 -13.88
N ALA A 14 -7.34 6.02 -12.75
CA ALA A 14 -6.27 5.93 -11.73
C ALA A 14 -4.98 5.37 -12.33
N ARG A 15 -5.10 4.34 -13.17
CA ARG A 15 -3.96 3.73 -13.85
C ARG A 15 -3.31 4.68 -14.85
N ALA A 16 -4.10 5.44 -15.60
CA ALA A 16 -3.61 6.45 -16.53
C ALA A 16 -2.89 7.61 -15.80
N LEU A 17 -3.41 8.05 -14.65
CA LEU A 17 -2.77 9.08 -13.81
C LEU A 17 -1.38 8.66 -13.31
N LEU A 18 -1.17 7.35 -13.11
CA LEU A 18 0.11 6.78 -12.66
C LEU A 18 1.00 6.29 -13.80
N ASP A 19 0.54 6.38 -15.05
CA ASP A 19 1.16 5.76 -16.24
C ASP A 19 1.50 4.28 -16.04
N TRP A 20 0.63 3.55 -15.32
CA TRP A 20 0.82 2.13 -15.06
C TRP A 20 0.32 1.28 -16.22
N SER A 21 1.03 0.21 -16.55
CA SER A 21 0.53 -0.92 -17.35
C SER A 21 -0.47 -1.80 -16.56
N GLN A 22 -1.17 -2.72 -17.24
CA GLN A 22 -2.07 -3.66 -16.54
C GLN A 22 -1.26 -4.66 -15.71
N GLU A 23 -0.07 -5.00 -16.19
CA GLU A 23 0.94 -5.82 -15.54
C GLU A 23 1.41 -5.18 -14.23
N GLN A 24 1.77 -3.89 -14.25
CA GLN A 24 2.15 -3.15 -13.04
C GLN A 24 1.00 -3.06 -12.03
N LEU A 25 -0.24 -2.82 -12.49
CA LEU A 25 -1.40 -2.84 -11.58
C LEU A 25 -1.61 -4.21 -10.94
N ALA A 26 -1.45 -5.29 -11.72
CA ALA A 26 -1.59 -6.65 -11.21
C ALA A 26 -0.54 -6.95 -10.13
N GLU A 27 0.71 -6.56 -10.38
CA GLU A 27 1.83 -6.69 -9.44
C GLU A 27 1.59 -5.90 -8.14
N GLU A 28 1.33 -4.60 -8.24
CA GLU A 28 1.14 -3.71 -7.08
C GLU A 28 -0.10 -4.09 -6.24
N ALA A 29 -1.13 -4.66 -6.87
CA ALA A 29 -2.34 -5.14 -6.19
C ALA A 29 -2.24 -6.59 -5.68
N GLY A 30 -1.20 -7.35 -6.04
CA GLY A 30 -1.13 -8.78 -5.74
C GLY A 30 -2.33 -9.55 -6.31
N ALA A 31 -2.67 -9.26 -7.57
CA ALA A 31 -3.73 -9.87 -8.34
C ALA A 31 -3.17 -10.52 -9.62
N SER A 32 -3.90 -11.45 -10.22
CA SER A 32 -3.46 -12.03 -11.50
C SER A 32 -3.72 -11.08 -12.66
N LEU A 33 -2.79 -11.02 -13.62
CA LEU A 33 -2.95 -10.23 -14.84
C LEU A 33 -4.23 -10.58 -15.60
N ALA A 34 -4.57 -11.87 -15.68
CA ALA A 34 -5.80 -12.34 -16.31
C ALA A 34 -7.04 -11.71 -15.66
N LYS A 35 -7.07 -11.61 -14.33
CA LYS A 35 -8.20 -10.98 -13.61
C LYS A 35 -8.26 -9.48 -13.88
N ILE A 36 -7.13 -8.78 -13.93
CA ILE A 36 -7.08 -7.35 -14.28
C ILE A 36 -7.59 -7.10 -15.70
N LYS A 37 -7.15 -7.93 -16.66
CA LYS A 37 -7.61 -7.87 -18.06
C LYS A 37 -9.11 -8.09 -18.17
N GLN A 38 -9.63 -9.13 -17.51
CA GLN A 38 -11.07 -9.40 -17.48
C GLN A 38 -11.84 -8.21 -16.91
N LEU A 39 -11.44 -7.72 -15.74
CA LEU A 39 -12.11 -6.58 -15.09
C LEU A 39 -12.10 -5.34 -15.97
N GLN A 40 -11.00 -5.03 -16.65
CA GLN A 40 -10.94 -3.84 -17.50
C GLN A 40 -11.65 -4.01 -18.86
N ALA A 41 -11.95 -5.24 -19.28
CA ALA A 41 -12.74 -5.51 -20.48
C ALA A 41 -14.25 -5.32 -20.21
N GLU A 42 -14.71 -5.67 -19.01
CA GLU A 42 -16.09 -5.44 -18.57
C GLU A 42 -16.24 -3.96 -18.14
N ASP A 43 -17.11 -3.17 -18.78
CA ASP A 43 -17.41 -1.79 -18.33
C ASP A 43 -18.46 -1.82 -17.21
N ALA A 44 -18.12 -2.48 -16.11
CA ALA A 44 -19.01 -2.73 -14.98
C ALA A 44 -18.55 -2.01 -13.70
N GLU A 45 -19.36 -2.10 -12.66
CA GLU A 45 -18.99 -1.70 -11.31
C GLU A 45 -18.61 -2.91 -10.47
N ILE A 46 -17.61 -2.73 -9.61
CA ILE A 46 -17.22 -3.70 -8.61
C ILE A 46 -17.75 -3.24 -7.26
N ASP A 47 -18.28 -4.17 -6.48
CA ASP A 47 -18.54 -3.96 -5.06
C ASP A 47 -17.24 -3.59 -4.34
N GLY A 48 -17.21 -2.44 -3.67
CA GLY A 48 -16.01 -1.96 -2.99
C GLY A 48 -15.63 -2.79 -1.76
N SER A 49 -16.54 -3.61 -1.25
CA SER A 49 -16.26 -4.62 -0.21
C SER A 49 -15.63 -5.90 -0.76
N SER A 50 -15.61 -6.09 -2.09
CA SER A 50 -15.01 -7.27 -2.70
C SER A 50 -13.48 -7.32 -2.47
N GLY A 51 -12.93 -8.52 -2.29
CA GLY A 51 -11.49 -8.69 -2.04
C GLY A 51 -10.60 -8.12 -3.15
N ILE A 52 -11.07 -8.12 -4.40
CA ILE A 52 -10.32 -7.52 -5.52
C ILE A 52 -10.38 -5.99 -5.49
N ALA A 53 -11.53 -5.39 -5.17
CA ALA A 53 -11.66 -3.95 -5.01
C ALA A 53 -10.75 -3.43 -3.90
N ILE A 54 -10.75 -4.09 -2.74
CA ILE A 54 -9.89 -3.73 -1.59
C ILE A 54 -8.40 -3.74 -2.00
N LYS A 55 -7.96 -4.78 -2.72
CA LYS A 55 -6.58 -4.89 -3.22
C LYS A 55 -6.22 -3.77 -4.18
N LEU A 56 -7.08 -3.48 -5.15
CA LEU A 56 -6.85 -2.43 -6.15
C LEU A 56 -6.81 -1.04 -5.51
N VAL A 57 -7.78 -0.72 -4.65
CA VAL A 57 -7.83 0.56 -3.93
C VAL A 57 -6.59 0.72 -3.06
N ALA A 58 -6.18 -0.32 -2.33
CA ALA A 58 -4.98 -0.26 -1.51
C ALA A 58 -3.70 -0.06 -2.34
N ALA A 59 -3.60 -0.65 -3.53
CA ALA A 59 -2.46 -0.45 -4.42
C ALA A 59 -2.40 0.99 -4.95
N PHE A 60 -3.52 1.50 -5.46
CA PHE A 60 -3.64 2.87 -5.93
C PHE A 60 -3.42 3.90 -4.80
N ASP A 61 -3.98 3.65 -3.62
CA ASP A 61 -3.81 4.51 -2.45
C ASP A 61 -2.33 4.66 -2.05
N LYS A 62 -1.60 3.54 -2.00
CA LYS A 62 -0.14 3.54 -1.75
C LYS A 62 0.65 4.24 -2.85
N ALA A 63 0.14 4.29 -4.07
CA ALA A 63 0.78 4.91 -5.21
C ALA A 63 0.44 6.40 -5.37
N GLY A 64 -0.35 6.97 -4.46
CA GLY A 64 -0.67 8.40 -4.51
C GLY A 64 -2.04 8.71 -5.09
N ILE A 65 -2.93 7.74 -5.29
CA ILE A 65 -4.28 7.99 -5.81
C ILE A 65 -5.30 7.99 -4.67
N SER A 66 -6.30 8.87 -4.76
CA SER A 66 -7.47 8.89 -3.89
C SER A 66 -8.72 8.77 -4.76
N PHE A 67 -9.59 7.80 -4.45
CA PHE A 67 -10.90 7.68 -5.06
C PHE A 67 -11.88 8.61 -4.36
N ILE A 68 -12.77 9.21 -5.16
CA ILE A 68 -13.85 10.06 -4.69
C ILE A 68 -15.13 9.22 -4.77
N GLU A 69 -15.75 8.98 -3.60
CA GLU A 69 -17.03 8.26 -3.50
C GLU A 69 -18.18 9.10 -4.04
N GLU A 70 -19.21 8.41 -4.51
CA GLU A 70 -20.46 9.03 -4.92
C GLU A 70 -21.22 9.57 -3.71
N ASN A 71 -20.90 10.81 -3.32
CA ASN A 71 -21.60 11.55 -2.27
C ASN A 71 -22.71 12.47 -2.84
N GLY A 72 -23.15 12.20 -4.07
CA GLY A 72 -24.20 12.95 -4.77
C GLY A 72 -23.71 14.15 -5.61
N GLU A 73 -22.43 14.52 -5.53
CA GLU A 73 -21.88 15.68 -6.25
C GLU A 73 -20.87 15.29 -7.34
N ALA A 74 -20.00 14.32 -7.08
CA ALA A 74 -19.03 13.84 -8.06
C ALA A 74 -18.50 12.44 -7.75
N VAL A 75 -18.14 11.71 -8.81
CA VAL A 75 -17.37 10.46 -8.74
C VAL A 75 -16.08 10.66 -9.51
N GLY A 76 -14.95 10.20 -8.97
CA GLY A 76 -13.68 10.45 -9.63
C GLY A 76 -12.47 9.80 -8.98
N VAL A 77 -11.32 10.16 -9.52
CA VAL A 77 -9.99 9.80 -9.01
C VAL A 77 -9.11 11.05 -9.05
N ARG A 78 -8.25 11.21 -8.05
CA ARG A 78 -7.31 12.33 -7.97
C ARG A 78 -5.96 11.86 -7.47
N LEU A 79 -4.91 12.62 -7.81
CA LEU A 79 -3.62 12.49 -7.15
C LEU A 79 -3.70 13.10 -5.75
N LYS A 80 -3.09 12.42 -4.78
CA LYS A 80 -2.87 12.93 -3.43
C LYS A 80 -1.93 14.13 -3.52
N SER A 81 -2.23 15.17 -2.75
CA SER A 81 -1.42 16.38 -2.74
C SER A 81 -0.07 16.16 -2.05
N ALA A 82 0.90 17.03 -2.32
CA ALA A 82 2.18 17.02 -1.61
C ALA A 82 2.02 17.13 -0.08
N ALA A 83 1.00 17.84 0.39
CA ALA A 83 0.67 17.90 1.82
C ALA A 83 0.26 16.53 2.39
N PHE A 84 -0.52 15.75 1.62
CA PHE A 84 -0.90 14.40 2.01
C PHE A 84 0.31 13.45 2.01
N ALA A 85 1.16 13.54 0.99
CA ALA A 85 2.40 12.77 0.91
C ALA A 85 3.36 13.09 2.07
N ALA A 86 3.47 14.37 2.45
CA ALA A 86 4.29 14.80 3.57
C ALA A 86 3.78 14.27 4.91
N ALA A 87 2.46 14.33 5.15
CA ALA A 87 1.82 13.76 6.33
C ALA A 87 2.05 12.24 6.41
N GLU A 88 1.81 11.50 5.32
CA GLU A 88 2.03 10.06 5.28
C GLU A 88 3.51 9.70 5.51
N ALA A 89 4.44 10.47 4.94
CA ALA A 89 5.88 10.28 5.17
C ALA A 89 6.28 10.54 6.63
N ALA A 90 5.62 11.47 7.32
CA ALA A 90 5.81 11.73 8.74
C ALA A 90 5.26 10.58 9.60
N ASP A 91 4.08 10.06 9.29
CA ASP A 91 3.50 8.89 9.97
C ASP A 91 4.40 7.66 9.85
N ILE A 92 4.92 7.40 8.64
CA ILE A 92 5.87 6.31 8.41
C ILE A 92 7.18 6.55 9.18
N ALA A 93 7.65 7.81 9.29
CA ALA A 93 8.82 8.13 10.09
C ALA A 93 8.61 7.79 11.57
N SER A 94 7.45 8.11 12.14
CA SER A 94 7.07 7.74 13.50
C SER A 94 7.01 6.22 13.68
N ALA A 95 6.46 5.49 12.71
CA ALA A 95 6.44 4.03 12.75
C ALA A 95 7.85 3.40 12.70
N ILE A 96 8.76 3.96 11.89
CA ILE A 96 10.17 3.54 11.84
C ILE A 96 10.84 3.77 13.20
N ALA A 97 10.61 4.92 13.85
CA ALA A 97 11.17 5.22 15.16
C ALA A 97 10.71 4.21 16.23
N ALA A 98 9.41 3.86 16.25
CA ALA A 98 8.88 2.84 17.15
C ALA A 98 9.46 1.44 16.88
N ILE A 99 9.74 1.11 15.62
CA ILE A 99 10.43 -0.14 15.26
C ILE A 99 11.90 -0.12 15.72
N ASP A 100 12.59 1.02 15.59
CA ASP A 100 13.97 1.18 16.03
C ASP A 100 14.09 1.03 17.55
N GLU A 101 13.11 1.52 18.32
CA GLU A 101 13.01 1.29 19.76
C GLU A 101 12.80 -0.20 20.09
N LYS A 102 11.90 -0.90 19.37
CA LYS A 102 11.73 -2.35 19.51
C LYS A 102 12.99 -3.14 19.19
N LEU A 103 13.79 -2.69 18.23
CA LEU A 103 15.07 -3.34 17.90
C LEU A 103 16.11 -3.15 19.02
N ALA A 104 16.09 -2.01 19.70
CA ALA A 104 16.99 -1.72 20.82
C ALA A 104 16.70 -2.57 22.07
N THR A 105 15.46 -3.03 22.25
CA THR A 105 15.07 -3.87 23.40
C THR A 105 15.33 -5.36 23.20
N ILE A 106 15.55 -5.83 21.97
CA ILE A 106 15.83 -7.25 21.70
C ILE A 106 17.28 -7.56 22.07
N ASN A 107 17.46 -8.17 23.26
CA ASN A 107 18.75 -8.67 23.71
C ASN A 107 19.15 -9.93 22.92
N ILE A 108 20.32 -9.88 22.29
CA ILE A 108 20.95 -11.00 21.57
C ILE A 108 22.34 -11.32 22.11
N ASP A 109 22.76 -10.63 23.17
CA ASP A 109 24.05 -10.81 23.80
C ASP A 109 23.95 -11.91 24.85
N GLY A 110 24.95 -12.81 24.89
CA GLY A 110 25.00 -13.93 25.81
C GLY A 110 25.45 -15.24 25.15
N GLU A 111 25.47 -16.31 25.93
CA GLU A 111 25.83 -17.64 25.42
C GLU A 111 24.76 -18.17 24.44
N PRO A 112 25.16 -18.96 23.42
CA PRO A 112 24.22 -19.55 22.49
C PRO A 112 23.16 -20.40 23.21
N SER A 113 21.91 -19.93 23.20
CA SER A 113 20.76 -20.61 23.79
C SER A 113 19.55 -20.58 22.85
N PRO A 114 18.54 -21.45 23.06
CA PRO A 114 17.29 -21.37 22.32
C PRO A 114 16.61 -20.00 22.38
N GLU A 115 16.74 -19.29 23.50
CA GLU A 115 16.19 -17.93 23.67
C GLU A 115 16.93 -16.89 22.82
N ILE A 116 18.26 -16.92 22.80
CA ILE A 116 19.07 -16.03 21.94
C ILE A 116 18.76 -16.33 20.46
N GLY A 117 18.61 -17.60 20.10
CA GLY A 117 18.17 -18.00 18.76
C GLY A 117 16.80 -17.41 18.39
N MET A 118 15.83 -17.45 19.29
CA MET A 118 14.51 -16.85 19.08
C MET A 118 14.57 -15.32 18.98
N ASN A 119 15.41 -14.67 19.79
CA ASN A 119 15.58 -13.22 19.76
C ASN A 119 16.25 -12.77 18.45
N LEU A 120 17.20 -13.54 17.90
CA LEU A 120 17.76 -13.30 16.57
C LEU A 120 16.68 -13.35 15.48
N LEU A 121 15.78 -14.34 15.53
CA LEU A 121 14.65 -14.43 14.58
C LEU A 121 13.69 -13.24 14.70
N LYS A 122 13.34 -12.85 15.93
CA LYS A 122 12.52 -11.65 16.19
C LYS A 122 13.20 -10.39 15.64
N LYS A 123 14.49 -10.21 15.91
CA LYS A 123 15.29 -9.08 15.42
C LYS A 123 15.29 -9.01 13.89
N ALA A 124 15.52 -10.14 13.22
CA ALA A 124 15.50 -10.22 11.76
C ALA A 124 14.13 -9.86 11.17
N HIS A 125 13.03 -10.37 11.75
CA HIS A 125 11.68 -10.02 11.32
C HIS A 125 11.41 -8.51 11.44
N VAL A 126 11.74 -7.92 12.59
CA VAL A 126 11.54 -6.50 12.86
C VAL A 126 12.42 -5.62 11.93
N GLN A 127 13.65 -6.05 11.63
CA GLN A 127 14.52 -5.38 10.65
C GLN A 127 13.94 -5.40 9.23
N ASN A 128 13.29 -6.49 8.82
CA ASN A 128 12.63 -6.57 7.53
C ASN A 128 11.47 -5.57 7.45
N GLU A 129 10.64 -5.48 8.50
CA GLU A 129 9.55 -4.50 8.58
C GLU A 129 10.08 -3.06 8.53
N ARG A 130 11.16 -2.76 9.27
CA ARG A 130 11.85 -1.47 9.19
C ARG A 130 12.26 -1.12 7.75
N THR A 131 12.84 -2.09 7.06
CA THR A 131 13.35 -1.92 5.68
C THR A 131 12.22 -1.65 4.71
N LYS A 132 11.10 -2.38 4.81
CA LYS A 132 9.88 -2.13 4.02
C LYS A 132 9.36 -0.70 4.22
N LEU A 133 9.27 -0.23 5.47
CA LEU A 133 8.80 1.12 5.77
C LEU A 133 9.76 2.19 5.23
N LYS A 134 11.07 1.99 5.32
CA LYS A 134 12.07 2.90 4.74
C LYS A 134 11.93 3.00 3.22
N ASN A 135 11.78 1.87 2.54
CA ASN A 135 11.58 1.85 1.10
C ASN A 135 10.28 2.55 0.69
N ARG A 136 9.19 2.32 1.45
CA ARG A 136 7.91 3.02 1.23
C ARG A 136 8.06 4.54 1.40
N ARG A 137 8.67 5.00 2.49
CA ARG A 137 8.92 6.43 2.73
C ARG A 137 9.78 7.07 1.65
N ALA A 138 10.77 6.34 1.12
CA ALA A 138 11.61 6.81 0.02
C ALA A 138 10.82 6.92 -1.30
N LYS A 139 9.92 5.97 -1.59
CA LYS A 139 9.02 6.00 -2.76
C LYS A 139 8.09 7.22 -2.71
N ILE A 140 7.47 7.48 -1.56
CA ILE A 140 6.56 8.64 -1.36
C ILE A 140 7.28 9.98 -1.54
N ARG A 141 8.56 10.09 -1.18
CA ARG A 141 9.33 11.34 -1.34
C ARG A 141 9.82 11.60 -2.77
N LYS A 142 9.81 10.59 -3.63
CA LYS A 142 10.30 10.67 -5.01
C LYS A 142 9.19 10.89 -6.04
N GLY A 143 7.95 10.51 -5.70
CA GLY A 143 6.75 10.83 -6.48
C GLY A 143 6.16 12.16 -6.02
#